data_AF-A5WET0-F1
#
_entry.id   AF-A5WET0-F1
#
_cell.length_a   1.000
_cell.length_b   1.000
_cell.length_c   1.000
_cell.angle_alpha   90.00
_cell.angle_beta   90.00
_cell.angle_gamma   90.00
#
_symmetry.space_group_name_H-M   'P 1'
#
loop_
_entity.id
_entity.type
_entity.pdbx_description
1 polymer ?
#
loop_
_entity_poly.entity_id
_entity_poly.type
_entity_poly.pdbx_seq_one_letter_code
_entity_poly.pdbx_strand_id
1 'polypeptide(L)'
;MTAKIRENIKRLQVQAGAKTDGLWGLNSQKALIDSGKRLGYEPGKLAKHFRPLKQSQVNGFDSILEACNQYGGNAINPLYFAYMLATTWHETAKTMRPIEEYGKGRGRPYGSRIDVHGGKYSDLLPIYYGRGYIQLTWLSNYVLMRKLLGVDFVNKPELALDPKHAADIMIVGMLEGHFTGKSLSRYIRYGSFEQFKNARRVINGTDKDTLIAGYAIQFLDCLMLIK
;
A
#
# COMPACT_ATOMS: atom_id res chain seq x y z
N MET A 1 -5.69 -21.34 2.62
CA MET A 1 -6.73 -20.40 2.13
C MET A 1 -8.00 -20.66 2.92
N THR A 2 -8.63 -19.66 3.53
CA THR A 2 -9.91 -19.89 4.24
C THR A 2 -11.10 -19.79 3.27
N ALA A 3 -12.24 -20.37 3.63
CA ALA A 3 -13.47 -20.30 2.82
C ALA A 3 -13.91 -18.85 2.56
N LYS A 4 -13.80 -17.98 3.58
CA LYS A 4 -14.15 -16.56 3.48
C LYS A 4 -13.32 -15.82 2.44
N ILE A 5 -12.00 -16.01 2.42
CA ILE A 5 -11.14 -15.33 1.44
C ILE A 5 -11.48 -15.81 0.02
N ARG A 6 -11.69 -17.12 -0.13
CA ARG A 6 -12.07 -17.71 -1.42
C ARG A 6 -13.37 -17.11 -1.94
N GLU A 7 -14.37 -16.91 -1.09
CA GLU A 7 -15.64 -16.31 -1.47
C GLU A 7 -15.51 -14.84 -1.89
N ASN A 8 -14.71 -14.05 -1.16
CA ASN A 8 -14.42 -12.67 -1.53
C ASN A 8 -13.78 -12.58 -2.92
N ILE A 9 -12.82 -13.48 -3.21
CA ILE A 9 -12.16 -13.57 -4.52
C ILE A 9 -13.16 -13.97 -5.61
N LYS A 10 -14.00 -14.98 -5.37
CA LYS A 10 -15.02 -15.42 -6.32
C LYS A 10 -15.97 -14.30 -6.72
N ARG A 11 -16.42 -13.50 -5.75
CA ARG A 11 -17.28 -12.35 -6.01
C ARG A 11 -16.63 -11.32 -6.93
N LEU A 12 -15.35 -11.01 -6.71
CA LEU A 12 -14.60 -10.11 -7.58
C LEU A 12 -14.35 -10.73 -8.97
N GLN A 13 -14.12 -12.05 -9.05
CA GLN A 13 -13.97 -12.76 -10.33
C GLN A 13 -15.25 -12.68 -11.17
N VAL A 14 -16.41 -12.89 -10.56
CA VAL A 14 -17.72 -12.73 -11.23
C VAL A 14 -17.86 -11.30 -11.77
N GLN A 15 -17.53 -10.30 -10.95
CA GLN A 15 -17.59 -8.91 -11.39
C GLN A 15 -16.58 -8.61 -12.51
N ALA A 16 -15.40 -9.23 -12.52
CA ALA A 16 -14.40 -9.07 -13.59
C ALA A 16 -14.75 -9.85 -14.87
N GLY A 17 -15.75 -10.75 -14.85
CA GLY A 17 -16.01 -11.68 -15.95
C GLY A 17 -14.96 -12.79 -16.07
N ALA A 18 -14.26 -13.10 -14.98
CA ALA A 18 -13.24 -14.14 -14.90
C ALA A 18 -13.82 -15.51 -14.53
N LYS A 19 -13.03 -16.57 -14.69
CA LYS A 19 -13.32 -17.89 -14.12
C LYS A 19 -13.44 -17.80 -12.58
N THR A 20 -14.53 -18.30 -12.03
CA THR A 20 -14.86 -18.21 -10.59
C THR A 20 -14.30 -19.40 -9.78
N ASP A 21 -12.98 -19.55 -9.75
CA ASP A 21 -12.29 -20.62 -8.98
C ASP A 21 -11.88 -20.20 -7.56
N GLY A 22 -12.02 -18.93 -7.22
CA GLY A 22 -11.64 -18.37 -5.92
C GLY A 22 -10.13 -18.22 -5.71
N LEU A 23 -9.36 -18.19 -6.81
CA LEU A 23 -7.93 -17.90 -6.82
C LEU A 23 -7.66 -16.70 -7.73
N TRP A 24 -7.19 -15.58 -7.18
CA TRP A 24 -6.89 -14.40 -8.00
C TRP A 24 -5.53 -14.54 -8.69
N GLY A 25 -5.49 -15.30 -9.80
CA GLY A 25 -4.31 -15.48 -10.63
C GLY A 25 -4.26 -14.56 -11.85
N LEU A 26 -3.33 -14.84 -12.78
CA LEU A 26 -3.11 -14.03 -13.98
C LEU A 26 -4.35 -13.88 -14.86
N ASN A 27 -5.17 -14.93 -14.99
CA ASN A 27 -6.41 -14.88 -15.78
C ASN A 27 -7.46 -13.96 -15.14
N SER A 28 -7.59 -13.97 -13.81
CA SER A 28 -8.47 -13.05 -13.09
C SER A 28 -8.00 -11.60 -13.24
N GLN A 29 -6.69 -11.38 -13.14
CA GLN A 29 -6.10 -10.05 -13.34
C GLN A 29 -6.30 -9.54 -14.77
N LYS A 30 -6.08 -10.40 -15.77
CA LYS A 30 -6.29 -10.06 -17.17
C LYS A 30 -7.75 -9.72 -17.44
N ALA A 31 -8.70 -10.52 -16.96
CA ALA A 31 -10.12 -10.26 -17.12
C ALA A 31 -10.52 -8.90 -16.50
N LEU A 32 -10.00 -8.55 -15.32
CA LEU A 32 -10.22 -7.24 -14.72
C LEU A 32 -9.71 -6.12 -15.64
N ILE A 33 -8.46 -6.19 -16.10
CA ILE A 33 -7.87 -5.18 -16.99
C ILE A 33 -8.68 -5.06 -18.29
N ASP A 34 -8.98 -6.18 -18.95
CA ASP A 34 -9.72 -6.22 -20.20
C ASP A 34 -11.16 -5.71 -20.05
N SER A 35 -11.76 -5.86 -18.87
CA SER A 35 -13.12 -5.39 -18.59
C SER A 35 -13.24 -3.87 -18.50
N GLY A 36 -12.12 -3.14 -18.38
CA GLY A 36 -12.09 -1.69 -18.16
C GLY A 36 -12.62 -1.25 -16.78
N LYS A 37 -12.98 -2.19 -15.90
CA LYS A 37 -13.51 -1.90 -14.57
C LYS A 37 -12.43 -1.39 -13.63
N ARG A 38 -12.87 -0.58 -12.67
CA ARG A 38 -12.02 0.04 -11.65
C ARG A 38 -12.34 -0.56 -10.27
N LEU A 39 -11.41 -0.44 -9.33
CA LEU A 39 -11.67 -0.77 -7.93
C LEU A 39 -12.65 0.23 -7.32
N GLY A 40 -13.47 -0.25 -6.39
CA GLY A 40 -14.33 0.54 -5.52
C GLY A 40 -14.53 -0.12 -4.16
N TYR A 41 -15.30 0.53 -3.30
CA TYR A 41 -15.63 0.02 -1.96
C TYR A 41 -17.12 -0.27 -1.83
N GLU A 42 -17.44 -1.29 -1.04
CA GLU A 42 -18.78 -1.50 -0.50
C GLU A 42 -18.91 -0.74 0.84
N PRO A 43 -19.62 0.41 0.89
CA PRO A 43 -19.62 1.28 2.07
C PRO A 43 -20.12 0.57 3.33
N GLY A 44 -21.15 -0.27 3.20
CA GLY A 44 -21.71 -1.03 4.32
C GLY A 44 -20.72 -2.01 4.94
N LYS A 45 -19.87 -2.65 4.13
CA LYS A 45 -18.82 -3.56 4.64
C LYS A 45 -17.66 -2.79 5.24
N LEU A 46 -17.28 -1.67 4.63
CA LEU A 46 -16.22 -0.81 5.15
C LEU A 46 -16.58 -0.30 6.55
N ALA A 47 -17.81 0.21 6.73
CA ALA A 47 -18.32 0.65 8.03
C ALA A 47 -18.41 -0.51 9.05
N LYS A 48 -18.79 -1.71 8.61
CA LYS A 48 -18.87 -2.90 9.48
C LYS A 48 -17.50 -3.32 10.01
N HIS A 49 -16.45 -3.31 9.19
CA HIS A 49 -15.12 -3.76 9.59
C HIS A 49 -14.32 -2.67 10.32
N PHE A 50 -14.47 -1.40 9.93
CA PHE A 50 -13.57 -0.32 10.36
C PHE A 50 -14.26 0.79 11.15
N ARG A 51 -15.51 0.55 11.59
CA ARG A 51 -16.42 1.48 12.29
C ARG A 51 -16.85 2.65 11.39
N PRO A 52 -17.81 3.50 11.81
CA PRO A 52 -18.12 4.72 11.08
C PRO A 52 -16.84 5.54 10.88
N LEU A 53 -16.49 5.75 9.62
CA LEU A 53 -15.29 6.46 9.25
C LEU A 53 -15.52 7.96 9.41
N LYS A 54 -14.50 8.67 9.91
CA LYS A 54 -14.48 10.13 9.83
C LYS A 54 -14.29 10.54 8.36
N GLN A 55 -14.80 11.71 7.98
CA GLN A 55 -14.63 12.23 6.62
C GLN A 55 -13.16 12.28 6.19
N SER A 56 -12.24 12.59 7.10
CA SER A 56 -10.80 12.58 6.82
C SER A 56 -10.25 11.18 6.46
N GLN A 57 -10.80 10.12 7.04
CA GLN A 57 -10.45 8.74 6.68
C GLN A 57 -11.04 8.37 5.33
N VAL A 58 -12.28 8.78 5.05
CA VAL A 58 -12.93 8.60 3.74
C VAL A 58 -12.09 9.23 2.64
N ASN A 59 -11.71 10.50 2.80
CA ASN A 59 -10.83 11.20 1.85
C ASN A 59 -9.49 10.48 1.65
N GLY A 60 -8.95 9.88 2.72
CA GLY A 60 -7.72 9.08 2.66
C GLY A 60 -7.87 7.80 1.84
N PHE A 61 -8.97 7.05 2.05
CA PHE A 61 -9.32 5.90 1.23
C PHE A 61 -9.51 6.28 -0.24
N ASP A 62 -10.27 7.35 -0.49
CA ASP A 62 -10.57 7.83 -1.84
C ASP A 62 -9.30 8.24 -2.59
N SER A 63 -8.36 8.92 -1.91
CA SER A 63 -7.08 9.31 -2.51
C SER A 63 -6.25 8.10 -2.94
N ILE A 64 -6.17 7.06 -2.10
CA ILE A 64 -5.42 5.83 -2.40
C ILE A 64 -6.11 5.03 -3.51
N LEU A 65 -7.45 4.94 -3.46
CA LEU A 65 -8.26 4.27 -4.47
C LEU A 65 -8.08 4.92 -5.84
N GLU A 66 -8.18 6.25 -5.90
CA GLU A 66 -8.03 7.01 -7.14
C GLU A 66 -6.62 6.84 -7.71
N ALA A 67 -5.57 6.94 -6.88
CA ALA A 67 -4.20 6.71 -7.32
C ALA A 67 -3.99 5.29 -7.89
N CYS A 68 -4.47 4.25 -7.21
CA CYS A 68 -4.35 2.87 -7.70
C CYS A 68 -5.10 2.66 -9.02
N ASN A 69 -6.29 3.23 -9.14
CA ASN A 69 -7.08 3.17 -10.35
C ASN A 69 -6.45 3.95 -11.52
N GLN A 70 -5.81 5.09 -11.25
CA GLN A 70 -5.06 5.86 -12.25
C GLN A 70 -3.82 5.10 -12.75
N TYR A 71 -3.09 4.42 -11.84
CA TYR A 71 -1.97 3.57 -12.22
C TYR A 71 -2.40 2.36 -13.06
N GLY A 72 -3.55 1.75 -12.74
CA GLY A 72 -4.04 0.57 -13.45
C GLY A 72 -3.12 -0.65 -13.28
N GLY A 73 -3.18 -1.58 -14.24
CA GLY A 73 -2.29 -2.75 -14.28
C GLY A 73 -2.32 -3.57 -12.98
N ASN A 74 -1.15 -3.77 -12.35
CA ASN A 74 -1.06 -4.49 -11.08
C ASN A 74 -1.50 -3.65 -9.86
N ALA A 75 -1.57 -2.31 -9.96
CA ALA A 75 -2.03 -1.47 -8.86
C ALA A 75 -3.52 -1.72 -8.54
N ILE A 76 -4.31 -2.09 -9.54
CA ILE A 76 -5.72 -2.48 -9.38
C ILE A 76 -5.92 -3.97 -9.04
N ASN A 77 -4.85 -4.74 -8.80
CA ASN A 77 -4.99 -6.11 -8.31
C ASN A 77 -5.64 -6.07 -6.91
N PRO A 78 -6.85 -6.64 -6.71
CA PRO A 78 -7.58 -6.51 -5.45
C PRO A 78 -6.82 -7.05 -4.23
N LEU A 79 -5.97 -8.07 -4.42
CA LEU A 79 -5.15 -8.60 -3.33
C LEU A 79 -4.04 -7.62 -2.94
N TYR A 80 -3.41 -6.99 -3.92
CA TYR A 80 -2.33 -6.02 -3.69
C TYR A 80 -2.90 -4.77 -3.06
N PHE A 81 -4.02 -4.27 -3.60
CA PHE A 81 -4.72 -3.12 -3.06
C PHE A 81 -5.18 -3.32 -1.62
N ALA A 82 -5.80 -4.47 -1.32
CA ALA A 82 -6.20 -4.79 0.05
C ALA A 82 -5.02 -4.80 1.03
N TYR A 83 -3.85 -5.27 0.58
CA TYR A 83 -2.63 -5.27 1.39
C TYR A 83 -2.01 -3.86 1.56
N MET A 84 -2.05 -3.03 0.51
CA MET A 84 -1.64 -1.61 0.58
C MET A 84 -2.50 -0.82 1.58
N LEU A 85 -3.82 -1.04 1.57
CA LEU A 85 -4.72 -0.45 2.55
C LEU A 85 -4.45 -0.95 3.97
N ALA A 86 -4.21 -2.25 4.14
CA ALA A 86 -3.88 -2.84 5.44
C ALA A 86 -2.61 -2.26 6.04
N THR A 87 -1.58 -2.09 5.20
CA THR A 87 -0.31 -1.46 5.59
C THR A 87 -0.55 -0.01 5.97
N THR A 88 -1.21 0.77 5.11
CA THR A 88 -1.51 2.18 5.38
C THR A 88 -2.31 2.36 6.68
N TRP A 89 -3.33 1.54 6.90
CA TRP A 89 -4.15 1.56 8.11
C TRP A 89 -3.30 1.33 9.36
N HIS A 90 -2.34 0.40 9.29
CA HIS A 90 -1.44 0.12 10.41
C HIS A 90 -0.45 1.26 10.66
N GLU A 91 0.28 1.67 9.62
CA GLU A 91 1.37 2.64 9.73
C GLU A 91 0.88 4.05 10.07
N THR A 92 -0.33 4.43 9.63
CA THR A 92 -0.90 5.77 9.88
C THR A 92 -1.73 5.86 11.15
N ALA A 93 -1.60 4.87 12.06
CA ALA A 93 -2.42 4.75 13.25
C ALA A 93 -3.94 4.86 12.94
N LYS A 94 -4.37 4.20 11.86
CA LYS A 94 -5.76 4.14 11.36
C LYS A 94 -6.32 5.45 10.83
N THR A 95 -5.51 6.50 10.74
CA THR A 95 -5.97 7.80 10.25
C THR A 95 -6.18 7.83 8.74
N MET A 96 -5.54 6.91 8.00
CA MET A 96 -5.53 6.87 6.53
C MET A 96 -5.00 8.17 5.90
N ARG A 97 -4.21 8.93 6.65
CA ARG A 97 -3.55 10.15 6.19
C ARG A 97 -2.04 9.94 6.18
N PRO A 98 -1.32 10.53 5.22
CA PRO A 98 0.14 10.62 5.31
C PRO A 98 0.52 11.34 6.61
N ILE A 99 1.50 10.80 7.34
CA ILE A 99 1.95 11.40 8.61
C ILE A 99 3.47 11.49 8.65
N GLU A 100 3.97 12.45 9.42
CA GLU A 100 5.36 12.44 9.88
C GLU A 100 5.50 11.44 11.04
N GLU A 101 6.64 10.75 11.05
CA GLU A 101 7.04 9.94 12.19
C GLU A 101 7.12 10.78 13.46
N TYR A 102 6.44 10.35 14.52
CA TYR A 102 6.54 11.01 15.81
C TYR A 102 7.98 10.96 16.33
N GLY A 103 8.50 12.11 16.76
CA GLY A 103 9.88 12.22 17.24
C GLY A 103 10.93 12.22 16.12
N LYS A 104 10.53 12.22 14.83
CA LYS A 104 11.40 12.50 13.68
C LYS A 104 12.69 11.67 13.65
N GLY A 105 12.58 10.38 13.99
CA GLY A 105 13.69 9.44 14.04
C GLY A 105 14.66 9.62 15.21
N ARG A 106 14.30 10.35 16.27
CA ARG A 106 15.16 10.54 17.46
C ARG A 106 15.66 9.20 18.01
N GLY A 107 16.98 9.07 18.13
CA GLY A 107 17.64 7.85 18.58
C GLY A 107 17.81 6.76 17.51
N ARG A 108 17.44 7.06 16.25
CA ARG A 108 17.64 6.19 15.09
C ARG A 108 18.61 6.86 14.10
N PRO A 109 19.38 6.09 13.31
CA PRO A 109 20.34 6.68 12.38
C PRO A 109 19.70 7.59 11.32
N TYR A 110 18.52 7.22 10.80
CA TYR A 110 17.76 8.04 9.84
C TYR A 110 17.17 9.33 10.42
N GLY A 111 17.19 9.50 11.76
CA GLY A 111 16.88 10.76 12.42
C GLY A 111 18.08 11.73 12.48
N SER A 112 19.16 11.40 11.78
CA SER A 112 20.37 12.21 11.62
C SER A 112 20.77 12.24 10.14
N ARG A 113 21.85 12.96 9.80
CA ARG A 113 22.36 13.03 8.42
C ARG A 113 23.20 11.82 8.04
N ILE A 114 22.61 10.65 8.25
CA ILE A 114 23.17 9.35 7.96
C ILE A 114 22.19 8.63 7.04
N ASP A 115 22.71 8.11 5.93
CA ASP A 115 21.98 7.30 4.96
C ASP A 115 22.18 5.80 5.24
N VAL A 116 21.57 4.97 4.41
CA VAL A 116 21.78 3.52 4.44
C VAL A 116 23.27 3.16 4.47
N HIS A 117 23.63 2.14 5.24
CA HIS A 117 25.01 1.68 5.47
C HIS A 117 25.95 2.68 6.18
N GLY A 118 25.43 3.78 6.73
CA GLY A 118 26.21 4.69 7.58
C GLY A 118 26.89 5.84 6.82
N GLY A 119 26.64 6.00 5.53
CA GLY A 119 27.14 7.13 4.75
C GLY A 119 26.58 8.44 5.27
N LYS A 120 27.41 9.48 5.43
CA LYS A 120 26.95 10.82 5.85
C LYS A 120 26.68 11.70 4.64
N TYR A 121 25.68 12.58 4.75
CA TYR A 121 25.35 13.54 3.69
C TYR A 121 25.36 14.98 4.20
N SER A 122 25.40 15.92 3.26
CA SER A 122 25.57 17.35 3.51
C SER A 122 24.51 17.93 4.45
N ASP A 123 24.93 18.90 5.29
CA ASP A 123 24.04 19.66 6.16
C ASP A 123 23.02 20.53 5.41
N LEU A 124 23.27 20.78 4.12
CA LEU A 124 22.35 21.48 3.22
C LEU A 124 21.10 20.65 2.88
N LEU A 125 21.14 19.33 3.12
CA LEU A 125 19.99 18.47 2.88
C LEU A 125 19.13 18.28 4.16
N PRO A 126 17.81 18.08 3.99
CA PRO A 126 16.91 17.72 5.08
C PRO A 126 17.27 16.40 5.75
N ILE A 127 16.68 16.15 6.93
CA ILE A 127 16.71 14.82 7.56
C ILE A 127 15.55 13.97 7.03
N TYR A 128 15.87 12.77 6.57
CA TYR A 128 14.93 11.83 5.94
C TYR A 128 14.37 10.80 6.93
N TYR A 129 13.73 11.30 7.98
CA TYR A 129 12.88 10.50 8.87
C TYR A 129 11.57 10.08 8.17
N GLY A 130 10.79 9.20 8.82
CA GLY A 130 9.59 8.60 8.24
C GLY A 130 8.53 9.62 7.82
N ARG A 131 8.08 9.54 6.56
CA ARG A 131 6.93 10.31 6.05
C ARG A 131 6.03 9.45 5.16
N GLY A 132 4.77 9.86 5.02
CA GLY A 132 3.85 9.23 4.09
C GLY A 132 3.12 8.00 4.66
N TYR A 133 2.38 7.30 3.79
CA TYR A 133 1.59 6.12 4.16
C TYR A 133 2.41 4.93 4.66
N ILE A 134 3.67 4.82 4.21
CA ILE A 134 4.55 3.69 4.52
C ILE A 134 5.80 4.09 5.32
N GLN A 135 5.83 5.31 5.85
CA GLN A 135 6.97 5.85 6.63
C GLN A 135 8.30 5.77 5.86
N LEU A 136 8.37 6.42 4.70
CA LEU A 136 9.57 6.49 3.85
C LEU A 136 10.71 7.15 4.64
N THR A 137 11.82 6.44 4.78
CA THR A 137 13.02 6.85 5.51
C THR A 137 14.24 6.78 4.59
N TRP A 138 15.35 7.43 4.99
CA TRP A 138 16.67 7.41 4.31
C TRP A 138 16.75 8.25 3.02
N LEU A 139 17.86 8.97 2.83
CA LEU A 139 18.07 9.84 1.66
C LEU A 139 18.01 9.02 0.37
N SER A 140 18.64 7.84 0.34
CA SER A 140 18.68 6.96 -0.84
C SER A 140 17.28 6.65 -1.38
N ASN A 141 16.30 6.44 -0.49
CA ASN A 141 14.94 6.13 -0.89
C ASN A 141 14.21 7.35 -1.46
N TYR A 142 14.44 8.55 -0.91
CA TYR A 142 13.88 9.79 -1.47
C TYR A 142 14.50 10.13 -2.83
N VAL A 143 15.80 9.89 -3.03
CA VAL A 143 16.48 10.02 -4.33
C VAL A 143 15.90 9.05 -5.35
N LEU A 144 15.68 7.79 -4.95
CA LEU A 144 15.07 6.78 -5.81
C LEU A 144 13.64 7.17 -6.21
N MET A 145 12.81 7.57 -5.26
CA MET A 145 11.44 7.98 -5.54
C MET A 145 11.39 9.25 -6.41
N ARG A 146 12.33 10.19 -6.25
CA ARG A 146 12.46 11.33 -7.17
C ARG A 146 12.71 10.87 -8.60
N LYS A 147 13.61 9.90 -8.79
CA LYS A 147 13.93 9.36 -10.12
C LYS A 147 12.71 8.66 -10.75
N LEU A 148 11.96 7.90 -9.96
CA LEU A 148 10.84 7.10 -10.47
C LEU A 148 9.59 7.93 -10.73
N LEU A 149 9.33 8.96 -9.90
CA LEU A 149 8.08 9.73 -9.93
C LEU A 149 8.26 11.15 -10.50
N GLY A 150 9.49 11.61 -10.72
CA GLY A 150 9.76 12.94 -11.26
C GLY A 150 9.46 14.09 -10.27
N VAL A 151 9.26 13.80 -8.99
CA VAL A 151 8.93 14.79 -7.95
C VAL A 151 10.13 14.99 -7.03
N ASP A 152 10.46 16.25 -6.71
CA ASP A 152 11.65 16.60 -5.94
C ASP A 152 11.52 16.34 -4.42
N PHE A 153 11.35 15.07 -4.05
CA PHE A 153 11.31 14.65 -2.66
C PHE A 153 12.63 14.88 -1.90
N VAL A 154 13.74 15.07 -2.61
CA VAL A 154 15.06 15.26 -1.98
C VAL A 154 15.14 16.65 -1.35
N ASN A 155 14.86 17.69 -2.13
CA ASN A 155 14.90 19.05 -1.58
C ASN A 155 13.61 19.43 -0.84
N LYS A 156 12.49 18.74 -1.13
CA LYS A 156 11.16 18.97 -0.53
C LYS A 156 10.56 17.67 0.00
N PRO A 157 11.14 17.04 1.06
CA PRO A 157 10.69 15.75 1.57
C PRO A 157 9.26 15.78 2.14
N GLU A 158 8.75 16.95 2.53
CA GLU A 158 7.36 17.16 2.94
C GLU A 158 6.36 16.85 1.81
N LEU A 159 6.77 16.84 0.55
CA LEU A 159 5.91 16.40 -0.56
C LEU A 159 5.48 14.94 -0.42
N ALA A 160 6.21 14.11 0.34
CA ALA A 160 5.79 12.75 0.69
C ALA A 160 4.60 12.70 1.67
N LEU A 161 4.16 13.84 2.21
CA LEU A 161 2.94 13.99 3.02
C LEU A 161 1.73 14.40 2.19
N ASP A 162 1.90 14.74 0.92
CA ASP A 162 0.77 14.90 0.01
C ASP A 162 0.11 13.53 -0.26
N PRO A 163 -1.23 13.39 -0.12
CA PRO A 163 -1.90 12.11 -0.30
C PRO A 163 -1.64 11.45 -1.65
N LYS A 164 -1.55 12.21 -2.74
CA LYS A 164 -1.28 11.67 -4.07
C LYS A 164 0.14 11.13 -4.12
N HIS A 165 1.14 11.93 -3.75
CA HIS A 165 2.53 11.48 -3.77
C HIS A 165 2.80 10.32 -2.80
N ALA A 166 2.17 10.33 -1.62
CA ALA A 166 2.28 9.23 -0.66
C ALA A 166 1.72 7.93 -1.23
N ALA A 167 0.60 7.99 -1.97
CA ALA A 167 0.05 6.84 -2.67
C ALA A 167 0.97 6.38 -3.81
N ASP A 168 1.49 7.30 -4.62
CA ASP A 168 2.42 7.00 -5.72
C ASP A 168 3.68 6.27 -5.21
N ILE A 169 4.29 6.78 -4.12
CA ILE A 169 5.44 6.16 -3.45
C ILE A 169 5.11 4.75 -2.97
N MET A 170 3.95 4.56 -2.33
CA MET A 170 3.50 3.25 -1.85
C MET A 170 3.30 2.27 -3.02
N ILE A 171 2.57 2.67 -4.06
CA ILE A 171 2.25 1.83 -5.21
C ILE A 171 3.54 1.38 -5.90
N VAL A 172 4.38 2.32 -6.32
CA VAL A 172 5.63 2.02 -7.04
C VAL A 172 6.57 1.19 -6.16
N GLY A 173 6.77 1.61 -4.91
CA GLY A 173 7.69 0.91 -4.01
C GLY A 173 7.26 -0.52 -3.67
N MET A 174 5.96 -0.78 -3.50
CA MET A 174 5.45 -2.12 -3.17
C MET A 174 5.32 -3.03 -4.39
N LEU A 175 4.99 -2.49 -5.57
CA LEU A 175 4.88 -3.28 -6.80
C LEU A 175 6.25 -3.67 -7.35
N GLU A 176 7.23 -2.77 -7.28
CA GLU A 176 8.57 -2.99 -7.85
C GLU A 176 9.59 -3.45 -6.80
N GLY A 177 9.25 -3.34 -5.50
CA GLY A 177 10.05 -3.86 -4.40
C GLY A 177 11.20 -2.94 -3.98
N HIS A 178 11.07 -1.62 -4.17
CA HIS A 178 12.13 -0.64 -3.92
C HIS A 178 12.46 -0.40 -2.44
N PHE A 179 11.63 -0.85 -1.51
CA PHE A 179 11.89 -0.65 -0.08
C PHE A 179 12.84 -1.70 0.52
N THR A 180 12.72 -2.96 0.09
CA THR A 180 13.48 -4.09 0.68
C THR A 180 14.03 -5.07 -0.36
N GLY A 181 13.92 -4.76 -1.66
CA GLY A 181 14.21 -5.68 -2.76
C GLY A 181 13.12 -6.75 -2.96
N LYS A 182 11.95 -6.60 -2.36
CA LYS A 182 10.85 -7.57 -2.42
C LYS A 182 9.54 -6.91 -2.80
N SER A 183 8.88 -7.45 -3.82
CA SER A 183 7.60 -6.95 -4.34
C SER A 183 6.39 -7.70 -3.79
N LEU A 184 5.20 -7.11 -3.96
CA LEU A 184 3.93 -7.78 -3.66
C LEU A 184 3.74 -9.05 -4.49
N SER A 185 4.11 -9.05 -5.77
CA SER A 185 3.99 -10.22 -6.65
C SER A 185 4.84 -11.41 -6.20
N ARG A 186 5.95 -11.16 -5.49
CA ARG A 186 6.77 -12.22 -4.89
C ARG A 186 6.03 -12.99 -3.80
N TYR A 187 5.19 -12.31 -3.01
CA TYR A 187 4.54 -12.88 -1.83
C TYR A 187 3.07 -13.21 -2.01
N ILE A 188 2.33 -12.45 -2.81
CA ILE A 188 0.90 -12.58 -3.00
C ILE A 188 0.64 -13.07 -4.42
N ARG A 189 0.28 -14.35 -4.56
CA ARG A 189 0.00 -14.97 -5.87
C ARG A 189 -1.47 -15.29 -6.11
N TYR A 190 -2.19 -15.69 -5.07
CA TYR A 190 -3.59 -16.12 -5.17
C TYR A 190 -4.43 -15.71 -3.94
N GLY A 191 -3.82 -15.00 -2.98
CA GLY A 191 -4.54 -14.25 -1.95
C GLY A 191 -4.90 -15.05 -0.71
N SER A 192 -3.93 -15.56 0.05
CA SER A 192 -4.18 -16.28 1.31
C SER A 192 -3.66 -15.53 2.54
N PHE A 193 -4.14 -15.90 3.74
CA PHE A 193 -3.67 -15.33 5.01
C PHE A 193 -2.14 -15.36 5.13
N GLU A 194 -1.52 -16.52 4.88
CA GLU A 194 -0.07 -16.67 4.94
C GLU A 194 0.68 -15.83 3.90
N GLN A 195 0.09 -15.61 2.73
CA GLN A 195 0.69 -14.72 1.72
C GLN A 195 0.63 -13.26 2.15
N PHE A 196 -0.49 -12.81 2.70
CA PHE A 196 -0.59 -11.46 3.29
C PHE A 196 0.36 -11.28 4.48
N LYS A 197 0.47 -12.30 5.35
CA LYS A 197 1.43 -12.29 6.46
C LYS A 197 2.86 -12.14 5.94
N ASN A 198 3.25 -12.96 4.98
CA ASN A 198 4.60 -12.92 4.42
C ASN A 198 4.91 -11.65 3.63
N ALA A 199 3.90 -10.98 3.08
CA ALA A 199 4.04 -9.70 2.38
C ALA A 199 4.53 -8.56 3.28
N ARG A 200 4.55 -8.70 4.62
CA ARG A 200 5.17 -7.70 5.52
C ARG A 200 6.62 -7.39 5.15
N ARG A 201 7.29 -8.39 4.55
CA ARG A 201 8.65 -8.30 4.03
C ARG A 201 8.85 -7.29 2.90
N VAL A 202 7.78 -6.82 2.27
CA VAL A 202 7.83 -5.78 1.23
C VAL A 202 8.19 -4.42 1.84
N ILE A 203 7.74 -4.13 3.07
CA ILE A 203 7.95 -2.84 3.73
C ILE A 203 8.99 -2.94 4.85
N ASN A 204 8.92 -4.00 5.67
CA ASN A 204 9.75 -4.15 6.87
C ASN A 204 10.07 -5.63 7.10
N GLY A 205 10.49 -6.06 8.29
CA GLY A 205 10.68 -7.46 8.65
C GLY A 205 9.37 -8.24 8.75
N THR A 206 9.10 -8.82 9.93
CA THR A 206 7.87 -9.61 10.19
C THR A 206 7.06 -9.07 11.36
N ASP A 207 7.40 -7.88 11.87
CA ASP A 207 6.64 -7.29 12.96
C ASP A 207 5.21 -6.96 12.53
N LYS A 208 4.25 -7.29 13.42
CA LYS A 208 2.79 -7.17 13.23
C LYS A 208 2.22 -7.84 11.98
N ASP A 209 2.95 -8.80 11.38
CA ASP A 209 2.57 -9.45 10.12
C ASP A 209 1.16 -10.05 10.14
N THR A 210 0.81 -10.73 11.23
CA THR A 210 -0.45 -11.44 11.45
C THR A 210 -1.61 -10.45 11.59
N LEU A 211 -1.36 -9.31 12.26
CA LEU A 211 -2.34 -8.24 12.42
C LEU A 211 -2.65 -7.57 11.08
N ILE A 212 -1.61 -7.23 10.32
CA ILE A 212 -1.75 -6.60 9.00
C ILE A 212 -2.42 -7.57 8.02
N ALA A 213 -2.09 -8.87 8.06
CA ALA A 213 -2.77 -9.89 7.27
C ALA A 213 -4.27 -9.97 7.58
N GLY A 214 -4.65 -9.83 8.86
CA GLY A 214 -6.04 -9.73 9.30
C GLY A 214 -6.76 -8.53 8.68
N TYR A 215 -6.14 -7.35 8.69
CA TYR A 215 -6.68 -6.16 8.04
C TYR A 215 -6.81 -6.33 6.52
N ALA A 216 -5.83 -6.95 5.85
CA ALA A 216 -5.89 -7.19 4.41
C ALA A 216 -7.11 -8.04 4.00
N ILE A 217 -7.47 -9.03 4.82
CA ILE A 217 -8.67 -9.86 4.55
C ILE A 217 -9.95 -9.05 4.73
N GLN A 218 -10.01 -8.18 5.74
CA GLN A 218 -11.15 -7.29 5.96
C GLN A 218 -11.29 -6.29 4.82
N PHE A 219 -10.18 -5.70 4.36
CA PHE A 219 -10.20 -4.81 3.19
C PHE A 219 -10.61 -5.53 1.92
N LEU A 220 -10.10 -6.73 1.67
CA LEU A 220 -10.50 -7.54 0.51
C LEU A 220 -12.02 -7.84 0.50
N ASP A 221 -12.62 -8.05 1.67
CA ASP A 221 -14.08 -8.19 1.80
C ASP A 221 -14.82 -6.92 1.40
N CYS A 222 -14.23 -5.74 1.63
CA CYS A 222 -14.83 -4.45 1.31
C CYS A 222 -14.71 -4.04 -0.16
N LEU A 223 -13.88 -4.71 -0.97
CA LEU A 223 -13.65 -4.30 -2.35
C LEU A 223 -14.80 -4.70 -3.26
N MET A 224 -15.05 -3.90 -4.29
CA MET A 224 -15.89 -4.24 -5.44
C MET A 224 -15.26 -3.68 -6.71
N LEU A 225 -15.82 -4.05 -7.85
CA LEU A 225 -15.45 -3.52 -9.16
C LEU A 225 -16.61 -2.66 -9.69
N ILE A 226 -16.25 -1.46 -10.13
CA ILE A 226 -17.17 -0.47 -10.69
C ILE A 226 -16.86 -0.26 -12.18
N LYS A 227 -17.86 0.20 -12.93
CA LYS A 227 -17.67 0.61 -14.32
C LYS A 227 -16.91 1.93 -14.40
#